data_AF-A0A315CJ55-F1
#
_entry.id   AF-A0A315CJ55-F1
#
_cell.length_a   1.000
_cell.length_b   1.000
_cell.length_c   1.000
_cell.angle_alpha   90.00
_cell.angle_beta   90.00
_cell.angle_gamma   90.00
#
_symmetry.space_group_name_H-M   'P 1'
#
loop_
_entity.id
_entity.type
_entity.pdbx_description
1 polymer ?
#
loop_
_entity_poly.entity_id
_entity_poly.type
_entity_poly.pdbx_seq_one_letter_code
_entity_poly.pdbx_strand_id
1 'polypeptide(L)'
;MASSADHTSEHQNLGTTTADKLFLAFLVLVVVAVTLLGVVNYKEAIKVETSKSNGEAWVAWLTETGTTRFEANTQHPACKGGVKPAADAKPGTPGTWGACLAHIMETTELKDQINPFFNVAPHFVAACDPKDRTLMGAILLEDLMPTPPGSATPFVASQLIDADPIDYKMQLRLSVCDKGGYAIKVAEFEF
;
A
#
# COMPACT_ATOMS: atom_id res chain seq x y z
N MET A 1 27.82 -1.47 88.77
CA MET A 1 27.98 -0.52 87.67
C MET A 1 28.20 -1.33 86.40
N ALA A 2 27.23 -1.39 85.50
CA ALA A 2 27.36 -2.05 84.21
C ALA A 2 26.70 -1.16 83.14
N SER A 3 27.43 -1.02 82.04
CA SER A 3 27.29 -0.04 80.96
C SER A 3 25.89 0.03 80.37
N SER A 4 25.33 1.24 80.29
CA SER A 4 24.27 1.54 79.32
C SER A 4 24.87 1.40 77.92
N ALA A 5 24.39 0.45 77.13
CA ALA A 5 24.68 0.42 75.71
C ALA A 5 23.92 1.57 75.06
N ASP A 6 24.64 2.59 74.60
CA ASP A 6 24.10 3.62 73.72
C ASP A 6 23.67 2.95 72.41
N HIS A 7 22.37 2.68 72.30
CA HIS A 7 21.74 2.40 71.02
C HIS A 7 21.75 3.69 70.22
N THR A 8 22.80 3.89 69.43
CA THR A 8 22.83 4.92 68.40
C THR A 8 21.71 4.56 67.41
N SER A 9 20.59 5.26 67.48
CA SER A 9 19.50 5.11 66.52
C SER A 9 20.01 5.59 65.16
N GLU A 10 20.41 4.64 64.31
CA GLU A 10 20.71 4.89 62.91
C GLU A 10 19.44 5.47 62.27
N HIS A 11 19.49 6.75 61.88
CA HIS A 11 18.40 7.42 61.19
C HIS A 11 18.21 6.72 59.84
N GLN A 12 17.33 5.71 59.80
CA GLN A 12 16.86 5.13 58.56
C GLN A 12 16.18 6.23 57.76
N ASN A 13 16.88 6.73 56.74
CA ASN A 13 16.32 7.67 55.78
C ASN A 13 15.26 6.93 54.96
N LEU A 14 14.01 6.95 55.46
CA LEU A 14 12.81 6.47 54.78
C LEU A 14 12.36 7.41 53.63
N GLY A 15 13.17 8.44 53.30
CA GLY A 15 12.90 9.42 52.27
C GLY A 15 13.55 9.09 50.93
N THR A 16 12.96 9.57 49.84
CA THR A 16 13.44 9.35 48.47
C THR A 16 14.86 9.88 48.31
N THR A 17 15.80 8.99 48.02
CA THR A 17 17.22 9.35 47.87
C THR A 17 17.44 10.14 46.56
N THR A 18 18.56 10.85 46.45
CA THR A 18 18.93 11.54 45.20
C THR A 18 19.03 10.56 44.03
N ALA A 19 19.51 9.33 44.28
CA ALA A 19 19.57 8.28 43.29
C ALA A 19 18.16 7.87 42.81
N ASP A 20 17.20 7.73 43.72
CA ASP A 20 15.81 7.43 43.38
C ASP A 20 15.18 8.53 42.52
N LYS A 21 15.45 9.81 42.82
CA LYS A 21 14.96 10.95 42.03
C LYS A 21 15.54 10.95 40.62
N LEU A 22 16.84 10.68 40.47
CA LEU A 22 17.49 10.57 39.16
C LEU A 22 16.96 9.37 38.37
N PHE A 23 16.75 8.23 39.02
CA PHE A 23 16.18 7.04 38.40
C PHE A 23 14.74 7.29 37.92
N LEU A 24 13.89 7.92 38.73
CA LEU A 24 12.53 8.26 38.34
C LEU A 24 12.50 9.27 37.17
N ALA A 25 13.37 10.27 37.18
CA ALA A 25 13.50 11.21 36.06
C ALA A 25 13.93 10.49 34.77
N PHE A 26 14.88 9.54 34.88
CA PHE A 26 15.28 8.70 33.76
C PHE A 26 14.12 7.84 33.24
N LEU A 27 13.33 7.21 34.11
CA LEU A 27 12.16 6.43 33.71
C LEU A 27 11.13 7.30 32.96
N VAL A 28 10.85 8.51 33.45
CA VAL A 28 9.96 9.45 32.76
C VAL A 28 10.51 9.79 31.37
N LEU A 29 11.81 10.05 31.24
CA LEU A 29 12.45 10.32 29.95
C LEU A 29 12.30 9.13 28.98
N VAL A 30 12.55 7.91 29.46
CA VAL A 30 12.39 6.68 28.66
C VAL A 30 10.94 6.52 28.19
N VAL A 31 9.95 6.73 29.07
CA VAL A 31 8.53 6.67 28.69
C VAL A 31 8.22 7.69 27.59
N VAL A 32 8.66 8.94 27.74
CA VAL A 32 8.48 9.97 26.70
C VAL A 32 9.11 9.56 25.37
N ALA A 33 10.35 9.06 25.40
CA ALA A 33 11.06 8.63 24.19
C ALA A 33 10.32 7.48 23.47
N VAL A 34 9.85 6.47 24.20
CA VAL A 34 9.10 5.35 23.63
C VAL A 34 7.75 5.81 23.07
N THR A 35 7.03 6.70 23.77
CA THR A 35 5.77 7.27 23.26
C THR A 35 5.98 8.03 21.96
N LEU A 36 7.04 8.84 21.85
CA LEU A 36 7.35 9.57 20.62
C LEU A 36 7.67 8.62 19.45
N LEU A 37 8.46 7.56 19.70
CA LEU A 37 8.73 6.52 18.70
C LEU A 37 7.43 5.82 18.25
N GLY A 38 6.53 5.53 19.19
CA GLY A 38 5.21 4.95 18.90
C GLY A 38 4.37 5.85 17.99
N VAL A 39 4.31 7.15 18.26
CA VAL A 39 3.57 8.12 17.44
C VAL A 39 4.12 8.20 16.02
N VAL A 40 5.45 8.20 15.85
CA VAL A 40 6.08 8.22 14.53
C VAL A 40 5.74 6.96 13.75
N ASN A 41 5.88 5.79 14.38
CA ASN A 41 5.57 4.51 13.72
C ASN A 41 4.09 4.40 13.35
N TYR A 42 3.18 4.88 14.20
CA TYR A 42 1.75 4.90 13.92
C TYR A 42 1.43 5.77 12.69
N LYS A 43 1.97 6.99 12.62
CA LYS A 43 1.75 7.88 11.46
C LYS A 43 2.24 7.26 10.15
N GLU A 44 3.37 6.56 10.20
CA GLU A 44 3.92 5.87 9.04
C GLU A 44 3.08 4.65 8.64
N ALA A 45 2.52 3.91 9.61
CA ALA A 45 1.60 2.82 9.35
C ALA A 45 0.30 3.30 8.68
N ILE A 46 -0.25 4.43 9.10
CA ILE A 46 -1.46 5.02 8.49
C ILE A 46 -1.24 5.34 7.01
N LYS A 47 -0.05 5.81 6.60
CA LYS A 47 0.25 6.05 5.18
C LYS A 47 0.15 4.76 4.35
N VAL A 48 0.64 3.64 4.89
CA VAL A 48 0.54 2.33 4.24
C VAL A 48 -0.93 1.90 4.14
N GLU A 49 -1.70 2.06 5.22
CA GLU A 49 -3.12 1.71 5.27
C GLU A 49 -3.95 2.54 4.28
N THR A 50 -3.74 3.85 4.22
CA THR A 50 -4.38 4.72 3.22
C THR A 50 -3.99 4.33 1.80
N SER A 51 -2.72 4.00 1.54
CA SER A 51 -2.29 3.55 0.21
C SER A 51 -2.95 2.22 -0.17
N LYS A 52 -3.12 1.30 0.79
CA LYS A 52 -3.87 0.06 0.59
C LYS A 52 -5.34 0.33 0.29
N SER A 53 -5.98 1.21 1.05
CA SER A 53 -7.37 1.62 0.84
C SER A 53 -7.59 2.25 -0.55
N ASN A 54 -6.64 3.05 -1.04
CA ASN A 54 -6.65 3.53 -2.42
C ASN A 54 -6.69 2.35 -3.41
N GLY A 55 -5.81 1.37 -3.22
CA GLY A 55 -5.79 0.14 -4.03
C GLY A 55 -7.08 -0.66 -3.94
N GLU A 56 -7.72 -0.73 -2.78
CA GLU A 56 -9.02 -1.41 -2.60
C GLU A 56 -10.14 -0.72 -3.40
N ALA A 57 -10.13 0.62 -3.47
CA ALA A 57 -11.06 1.37 -4.31
C ALA A 57 -10.83 1.12 -5.81
N TRP A 58 -9.57 1.00 -6.25
CA TRP A 58 -9.25 0.58 -7.61
C TRP A 58 -9.77 -0.83 -7.91
N VAL A 59 -9.56 -1.79 -7.00
CA VAL A 59 -10.08 -3.16 -7.12
C VAL A 59 -11.59 -3.16 -7.24
N ALA A 60 -12.30 -2.41 -6.37
CA ALA A 60 -13.75 -2.35 -6.39
C ALA A 60 -14.27 -1.83 -7.74
N TRP A 61 -13.72 -0.70 -8.21
CA TRP A 61 -14.11 -0.10 -9.47
C TRP A 61 -13.82 -0.99 -10.68
N LEU A 62 -12.61 -1.59 -10.73
CA LEU A 62 -12.22 -2.47 -11.82
C LEU A 62 -13.06 -3.75 -11.82
N THR A 63 -13.32 -4.34 -10.65
CA THR A 63 -14.17 -5.54 -10.54
C THR A 63 -15.58 -5.25 -11.04
N GLU A 64 -16.19 -4.14 -10.61
CA GLU A 64 -17.53 -3.74 -11.06
C GLU A 64 -17.56 -3.52 -12.58
N THR A 65 -16.60 -2.76 -13.10
CA THR A 65 -16.47 -2.51 -14.55
C THR A 65 -16.26 -3.80 -15.34
N GLY A 66 -15.44 -4.72 -14.82
CA GLY A 66 -15.16 -6.02 -15.42
C GLY A 66 -16.41 -6.87 -15.65
N THR A 67 -17.42 -6.75 -14.78
CA THR A 67 -18.68 -7.49 -14.93
C THR A 67 -19.51 -7.07 -16.16
N THR A 68 -19.43 -5.81 -16.57
CA THR A 68 -20.31 -5.24 -17.63
C THR A 68 -19.56 -4.82 -18.89
N ARG A 69 -18.22 -4.81 -18.89
CA ARG A 69 -17.45 -4.27 -20.02
C ARG A 69 -17.57 -5.03 -21.35
N PHE A 70 -18.08 -6.26 -21.35
CA PHE A 70 -18.39 -7.02 -22.57
C PHE A 70 -19.83 -6.81 -23.08
N GLU A 71 -20.65 -6.09 -22.33
CA GLU A 71 -22.01 -5.79 -22.76
C GLU A 71 -22.03 -4.77 -23.89
N ALA A 72 -23.07 -4.81 -24.73
CA ALA A 72 -23.21 -3.88 -25.85
C ALA A 72 -23.23 -2.41 -25.39
N ASN A 73 -23.89 -2.14 -24.26
CA ASN A 73 -24.14 -0.81 -23.70
C ASN A 73 -23.34 -0.54 -22.41
N THR A 74 -22.09 -1.02 -22.31
CA THR A 74 -21.25 -0.76 -21.14
C THR A 74 -21.15 0.74 -20.83
N GLN A 75 -21.21 1.09 -19.54
CA GLN A 75 -21.13 2.47 -19.05
C GLN A 75 -19.75 3.10 -19.28
N HIS A 76 -18.73 2.29 -19.54
CA HIS A 76 -17.35 2.72 -19.75
C HIS A 76 -16.84 2.26 -21.12
N PRO A 77 -17.22 2.96 -22.23
CA PRO A 77 -16.86 2.55 -23.59
C PRO A 77 -15.35 2.45 -23.82
N ALA A 78 -14.53 3.25 -23.14
CA ALA A 78 -13.08 3.22 -23.24
C ALA A 78 -12.47 1.92 -22.65
N CYS A 79 -13.18 1.28 -21.71
CA CYS A 79 -12.79 0.02 -21.07
C CYS A 79 -13.48 -1.19 -21.68
N LYS A 80 -14.17 -1.03 -22.81
CA LYS A 80 -14.98 -2.07 -23.44
C LYS A 80 -14.14 -3.26 -23.89
N GLY A 81 -14.52 -4.46 -23.43
CA GLY A 81 -13.93 -5.72 -23.86
C GLY A 81 -14.37 -6.14 -25.27
N GLY A 82 -13.63 -7.07 -25.88
CA GLY A 82 -13.90 -7.58 -27.23
C GLY A 82 -13.51 -6.66 -28.37
N VAL A 83 -13.05 -5.43 -28.09
CA VAL A 83 -12.51 -4.51 -29.10
C VAL A 83 -11.02 -4.77 -29.24
N LYS A 84 -10.64 -5.54 -30.26
CA LYS A 84 -9.24 -5.83 -30.54
C LYS A 84 -8.53 -4.59 -31.10
N PRO A 85 -7.53 -4.02 -30.41
CA PRO A 85 -6.74 -2.93 -30.96
C PRO A 85 -5.86 -3.43 -32.12
N ALA A 86 -5.41 -2.50 -32.97
CA ALA A 86 -4.45 -2.81 -34.03
C ALA A 86 -3.13 -3.35 -33.43
N ALA A 87 -2.39 -4.18 -34.16
CA ALA A 87 -1.15 -4.78 -33.66
C ALA A 87 -0.05 -3.74 -33.34
N ASP A 88 -0.13 -2.56 -33.96
CA ASP A 88 0.73 -1.40 -33.77
C ASP A 88 0.04 -0.28 -32.96
N ALA A 89 -1.02 -0.62 -32.22
CA ALA A 89 -1.77 0.34 -31.43
C ALA A 89 -0.87 1.04 -30.41
N LYS A 90 -1.00 2.36 -30.37
CA LYS A 90 -0.30 3.23 -29.41
C LYS A 90 -1.12 3.34 -28.12
N PRO A 91 -0.48 3.70 -26.99
CA PRO A 91 -1.19 4.13 -25.78
C PRO A 91 -2.35 5.09 -26.10
N GLY A 92 -3.53 4.82 -25.57
CA GLY A 92 -4.73 5.62 -25.80
C GLY A 92 -5.56 5.22 -27.03
N THR A 93 -5.16 4.19 -27.77
CA THR A 93 -6.00 3.61 -28.84
C THR A 93 -7.20 2.86 -28.23
N PRO A 94 -8.42 2.95 -28.78
CA PRO A 94 -9.55 2.17 -28.28
C PRO A 94 -9.25 0.67 -28.17
N GLY A 95 -9.65 0.04 -27.07
CA GLY A 95 -9.35 -1.37 -26.79
C GLY A 95 -7.99 -1.62 -26.12
N THR A 96 -7.24 -0.56 -25.78
CA THR A 96 -6.01 -0.66 -24.97
C THR A 96 -6.24 -0.27 -23.52
N TRP A 97 -5.41 -0.80 -22.62
CA TRP A 97 -5.43 -0.41 -21.20
C TRP A 97 -5.22 1.09 -21.02
N GLY A 98 -4.31 1.71 -21.75
CA GLY A 98 -4.02 3.15 -21.62
C GLY A 98 -5.22 4.04 -21.97
N ALA A 99 -6.06 3.62 -22.92
CA ALA A 99 -7.31 4.33 -23.21
C ALA A 99 -8.32 4.21 -22.06
N CYS A 100 -8.44 3.01 -21.48
CA CYS A 100 -9.29 2.78 -20.31
C CYS A 100 -8.78 3.56 -19.09
N LEU A 101 -7.47 3.53 -18.82
CA LEU A 101 -6.85 4.25 -17.71
C LEU A 101 -7.05 5.77 -17.85
N ALA A 102 -6.86 6.34 -19.04
CA ALA A 102 -7.12 7.76 -19.27
C ALA A 102 -8.58 8.12 -18.95
N HIS A 103 -9.54 7.30 -19.39
CA HIS A 103 -10.96 7.49 -19.08
C HIS A 103 -11.24 7.41 -17.57
N ILE A 104 -10.62 6.47 -16.85
CA ILE A 104 -10.75 6.35 -15.39
C ILE A 104 -10.26 7.64 -14.71
N MET A 105 -9.08 8.11 -15.11
CA MET A 105 -8.46 9.30 -14.53
C MET A 105 -9.17 10.62 -14.91
N GLU A 106 -10.04 10.61 -15.91
CA GLU A 106 -10.87 11.77 -16.27
C GLU A 106 -12.23 11.75 -15.55
N THR A 107 -12.88 10.59 -15.53
CA THR A 107 -14.33 10.48 -15.25
C THR A 107 -14.70 9.93 -13.87
N THR A 108 -13.75 9.36 -13.14
CA THR A 108 -14.02 8.70 -11.85
C THR A 108 -13.38 9.46 -10.69
N GLU A 109 -13.84 9.16 -9.48
CA GLU A 109 -13.27 9.66 -8.21
C GLU A 109 -11.85 9.12 -7.95
N LEU A 110 -11.39 8.10 -8.70
CA LEU A 110 -10.05 7.53 -8.52
C LEU A 110 -8.93 8.53 -8.86
N LYS A 111 -9.23 9.54 -9.69
CA LYS A 111 -8.29 10.61 -10.04
C LYS A 111 -7.94 11.52 -8.86
N ASP A 112 -8.83 11.61 -7.88
CA ASP A 112 -8.70 12.47 -6.71
C ASP A 112 -7.97 11.76 -5.56
N GLN A 113 -7.59 10.49 -5.75
CA GLN A 113 -6.76 9.77 -4.79
C GLN A 113 -5.39 10.42 -4.66
N ILE A 114 -4.86 10.39 -3.44
CA ILE A 114 -3.55 10.94 -3.11
C ILE A 114 -2.70 9.83 -2.50
N ASN A 115 -1.47 9.72 -3.00
CA ASN A 115 -0.42 8.94 -2.36
C ASN A 115 0.07 9.67 -1.10
N PRO A 116 -0.15 9.12 0.11
CA PRO A 116 0.15 9.80 1.37
C PRO A 116 1.65 9.89 1.69
N PHE A 117 2.52 9.23 0.91
CA PHE A 117 3.98 9.34 1.06
C PHE A 117 4.56 10.58 0.38
N PHE A 118 4.01 10.95 -0.78
CA PHE A 118 4.54 12.04 -1.61
C PHE A 118 3.54 13.18 -1.82
N ASN A 119 2.29 13.00 -1.37
CA ASN A 119 1.21 13.97 -1.53
C ASN A 119 0.96 14.33 -3.01
N VAL A 120 1.07 13.33 -3.89
CA VAL A 120 0.81 13.41 -5.34
C VAL A 120 -0.17 12.31 -5.73
N ALA A 121 -0.71 12.35 -6.95
CA ALA A 121 -1.56 11.27 -7.46
C ALA A 121 -0.80 9.93 -7.43
N PRO A 122 -1.44 8.82 -6.99
CA PRO A 122 -0.89 7.48 -7.17
C PRO A 122 -0.61 7.24 -8.66
N HIS A 123 0.57 6.72 -8.95
CA HIS A 123 0.95 6.37 -10.31
C HIS A 123 1.13 4.85 -10.41
N PHE A 124 0.94 4.34 -11.63
CA PHE A 124 1.14 2.94 -11.94
C PHE A 124 2.63 2.66 -12.19
N VAL A 125 3.14 1.58 -11.60
CA VAL A 125 4.55 1.21 -11.68
C VAL A 125 4.71 -0.22 -12.18
N ALA A 126 5.90 -0.52 -12.71
CA ALA A 126 6.22 -1.84 -13.26
C ALA A 126 6.48 -2.90 -12.19
N ALA A 127 7.03 -2.48 -11.06
CA ALA A 127 7.30 -3.33 -9.92
C ALA A 127 7.44 -2.46 -8.67
N CYS A 128 7.26 -3.06 -7.51
CA CYS A 128 7.73 -2.49 -6.25
C CYS A 128 9.18 -2.94 -6.03
N ASP A 129 10.13 -1.99 -5.97
CA ASP A 129 11.54 -2.27 -5.70
C ASP A 129 11.97 -1.65 -4.35
N PRO A 130 12.43 -2.47 -3.38
CA PRO A 130 12.97 -1.96 -2.11
C PRO A 130 14.18 -1.04 -2.24
N LYS A 131 14.87 -1.07 -3.38
CA LYS A 131 15.99 -0.18 -3.70
C LYS A 131 15.52 1.19 -4.18
N ASP A 132 14.29 1.29 -4.69
CA ASP A 132 13.71 2.54 -5.16
C ASP A 132 12.66 3.06 -4.18
N ARG A 133 13.08 4.02 -3.37
CA ARG A 133 12.23 4.66 -2.37
C ARG A 133 11.19 5.59 -2.98
N THR A 134 11.24 5.90 -4.27
CA THR A 134 10.25 6.77 -4.93
C THR A 134 8.92 6.05 -5.22
N LEU A 135 8.89 4.73 -5.05
CA LEU A 135 7.73 3.90 -5.36
C LEU A 135 6.74 3.77 -4.20
N MET A 136 7.04 4.27 -3.00
CA MET A 136 6.15 4.11 -1.83
C MET A 136 4.75 4.66 -2.14
N GLY A 137 3.71 3.85 -1.93
CA GLY A 137 2.31 4.18 -2.22
C GLY A 137 1.94 4.15 -3.71
N ALA A 138 2.83 3.73 -4.61
CA ALA A 138 2.52 3.49 -6.00
C ALA A 138 1.69 2.20 -6.18
N ILE A 139 0.97 2.12 -7.31
CA ILE A 139 0.09 1.00 -7.64
C ILE A 139 0.78 0.11 -8.67
N LEU A 140 0.88 -1.17 -8.40
CA LEU A 140 1.33 -2.19 -9.33
C LEU A 140 0.11 -2.98 -9.80
N LEU A 141 -0.16 -2.95 -11.11
CA LEU A 141 -1.22 -3.71 -11.74
C LEU A 141 -0.61 -4.72 -12.71
N GLU A 142 -0.86 -6.00 -12.44
CA GLU A 142 -0.33 -7.12 -13.22
C GLU A 142 -1.46 -7.89 -13.88
N ASP A 143 -1.28 -8.32 -15.12
CA ASP A 143 -2.09 -9.35 -15.76
C ASP A 143 -1.50 -10.74 -15.45
N LEU A 144 -2.35 -11.64 -14.96
CA LEU A 144 -2.02 -13.02 -14.64
C LEU A 144 -2.42 -13.91 -15.81
N MET A 145 -1.50 -14.13 -16.74
CA MET A 145 -1.73 -15.04 -17.85
C MET A 145 -1.62 -16.51 -17.39
N PRO A 146 -2.62 -17.37 -17.68
CA PRO A 146 -2.53 -18.79 -17.38
C PRO A 146 -1.37 -19.44 -18.16
N THR A 147 -0.57 -20.23 -17.46
CA THR A 147 0.50 -20.99 -18.10
C THR A 147 -0.02 -22.28 -18.75
N PRO A 148 0.71 -22.85 -19.71
CA PRO A 148 0.33 -24.13 -20.32
C PRO A 148 0.21 -25.25 -19.27
N PRO A 149 -0.75 -26.20 -19.45
CA PRO A 149 -0.88 -27.37 -18.59
C PRO A 149 0.45 -28.12 -18.45
N GLY A 150 0.83 -28.46 -17.21
CA GLY A 150 2.12 -29.11 -16.89
C GLY A 150 3.23 -28.15 -16.46
N SER A 151 3.00 -26.83 -16.51
CA SER A 151 3.88 -25.84 -15.87
C SER A 151 3.86 -25.95 -14.35
N ALA A 152 5.00 -25.66 -13.71
CA ALA A 152 5.13 -25.66 -12.25
C ALA A 152 4.43 -24.47 -11.58
N THR A 153 4.25 -23.36 -12.30
CA THR A 153 3.59 -22.15 -11.81
C THR A 153 2.33 -21.90 -12.63
N PRO A 154 1.13 -21.82 -12.02
CA PRO A 154 -0.13 -21.79 -12.76
C PRO A 154 -0.34 -20.50 -13.57
N PHE A 155 0.27 -19.38 -13.15
CA PHE A 155 0.16 -18.08 -13.81
C PHE A 155 1.53 -17.42 -13.94
N VAL A 156 1.71 -16.62 -15.00
CA VAL A 156 2.81 -15.65 -15.13
C VAL A 156 2.21 -14.26 -14.98
N ALA A 157 2.69 -13.53 -13.98
CA ALA A 157 2.36 -12.13 -13.78
C ALA A 157 3.20 -11.28 -14.73
N SER A 158 2.54 -10.44 -15.53
CA SER A 158 3.17 -9.43 -16.38
C SER A 158 2.60 -8.07 -16.02
N GLN A 159 3.41 -7.02 -16.04
CA GLN A 159 2.91 -5.67 -15.85
C GLN A 159 1.87 -5.36 -16.93
N LEU A 160 0.72 -4.81 -16.54
CA LEU A 160 -0.24 -4.25 -17.47
C LEU A 160 0.25 -2.86 -17.92
N ILE A 161 0.64 -2.73 -19.18
CA ILE A 161 1.14 -1.48 -19.79
C ILE A 161 0.09 -0.83 -20.69
N ASP A 162 0.25 0.46 -20.97
CA ASP A 162 -0.76 1.25 -21.68
C ASP A 162 -1.15 0.73 -23.07
N ALA A 163 -0.24 0.03 -23.75
CA ALA A 163 -0.50 -0.53 -25.07
C ALA A 163 -1.20 -1.90 -25.03
N ASP A 164 -1.31 -2.51 -23.85
CA ASP A 164 -1.83 -3.87 -23.74
C ASP A 164 -3.31 -3.92 -24.14
N PRO A 165 -3.69 -4.94 -24.92
CA PRO A 165 -5.07 -5.11 -25.32
C PRO A 165 -5.90 -5.58 -24.12
N ILE A 166 -7.08 -4.99 -23.97
CA ILE A 166 -8.08 -5.40 -22.97
C ILE A 166 -9.24 -6.12 -23.64
N ASP A 167 -9.01 -6.80 -24.76
CA ASP A 167 -10.06 -7.41 -25.59
C ASP A 167 -10.59 -8.76 -25.04
N TYR A 168 -9.86 -9.40 -24.13
CA TYR A 168 -10.24 -10.66 -23.47
C TYR A 168 -10.47 -10.48 -21.97
N LYS A 169 -11.11 -11.45 -21.32
CA LYS A 169 -11.27 -11.49 -19.86
C LYS A 169 -9.93 -11.74 -19.18
N MET A 170 -9.46 -10.77 -18.42
CA MET A 170 -8.13 -10.75 -17.80
C MET A 170 -8.25 -11.16 -16.33
N GLN A 171 -7.21 -11.80 -15.80
CA GLN A 171 -7.13 -12.03 -14.36
C GLN A 171 -6.09 -11.07 -13.80
N LEU A 172 -6.53 -9.97 -13.22
CA LEU A 172 -5.63 -8.93 -12.74
C LEU A 172 -5.23 -9.16 -11.29
N ARG A 173 -4.01 -8.76 -10.94
CA ARG A 173 -3.54 -8.59 -9.57
C ARG A 173 -3.21 -7.13 -9.34
N LEU A 174 -3.81 -6.55 -8.32
CA LEU A 174 -3.44 -5.22 -7.85
C LEU A 174 -2.64 -5.32 -6.55
N SER A 175 -1.49 -4.68 -6.53
CA SER A 175 -0.65 -4.50 -5.35
C SER A 175 -0.32 -3.03 -5.15
N VAL A 176 0.01 -2.66 -3.92
CA VAL A 176 0.48 -1.32 -3.58
C VAL A 176 1.86 -1.43 -2.96
N CYS A 177 2.79 -0.55 -3.34
CA CYS A 177 4.12 -0.55 -2.77
C CYS A 177 4.12 0.07 -1.37
N ASP A 178 4.64 -0.65 -0.38
CA ASP A 178 4.73 -0.17 0.99
C ASP A 178 5.88 0.82 1.19
N LYS A 179 6.06 1.28 2.43
CA LYS A 179 7.19 2.15 2.82
C LYS A 179 8.57 1.50 2.54
N GLY A 180 8.63 0.19 2.62
CA GLY A 180 9.81 -0.61 2.33
C GLY A 180 10.12 -0.75 0.84
N GLY A 181 9.20 -0.37 -0.05
CA GLY A 181 9.24 -0.65 -1.48
C GLY A 181 8.84 -2.10 -1.82
N TYR A 182 8.18 -2.80 -0.91
CA TYR A 182 7.64 -4.16 -1.13
C TYR A 182 6.19 -4.09 -1.58
N ALA A 183 5.81 -5.04 -2.46
CA ALA A 183 4.43 -5.16 -2.90
C ALA A 183 3.54 -5.74 -1.80
N ILE A 184 2.52 -5.00 -1.39
CA ILE A 184 1.39 -5.51 -0.61
C ILE A 184 0.29 -5.89 -1.60
N LYS A 185 0.06 -7.20 -1.75
CA LYS A 185 -1.06 -7.71 -2.56
C LYS A 185 -2.39 -7.25 -1.95
N VAL A 186 -3.16 -6.50 -2.73
CA VAL A 186 -4.50 -6.04 -2.33
C VAL A 186 -5.53 -7.08 -2.71
N ALA A 187 -5.59 -7.44 -4.00
CA ALA A 187 -6.51 -8.46 -4.50
C ALA A 187 -6.05 -9.05 -5.83
N GLU A 188 -6.63 -10.21 -6.16
CA GLU A 188 -6.70 -10.76 -7.51
C GLU A 188 -8.17 -10.82 -7.91
N PHE A 189 -8.50 -10.40 -9.12
CA PHE A 189 -9.88 -10.28 -9.59
C PHE A 189 -9.96 -10.47 -11.11
N GLU A 190 -11.15 -10.82 -11.59
CA GLU A 190 -11.44 -10.83 -13.02
C GLU A 190 -11.76 -9.40 -13.47
N PHE A 191 -11.09 -8.96 -14.52
CA PHE A 191 -11.43 -7.75 -15.25
C PHE A 191 -11.92 -8.15 -16.63
#